data_AF-A0A9D6EGL3-F1
#
_entry.id   AF-A0A9D6EGL3-F1
#
_cell.length_a   1.000
_cell.length_b   1.000
_cell.length_c   1.000
_cell.angle_alpha   90.00
_cell.angle_beta   90.00
_cell.angle_gamma   90.00
#
_symmetry.space_group_name_H-M   'P 1'
#
loop_
_entity.id
_entity.type
_entity.pdbx_description
1 polymer ?
#
loop_
_entity_poly.entity_id
_entity_poly.type
_entity_poly.pdbx_seq_one_letter_code
_entity_poly.pdbx_strand_id
1 'polypeptide(L)'
;MPRRAPDIAAPPPRRLPALTAAATLALAGITALVLLIFLGKISPAPEGPRAEGTVFYVVPYHYGFAFYDRDFREVEAMEVREGELVTLYIVPALALSEEAFLAYTRRTQGQGIRGLEAGDPRIIEKVVEDLDLGNVEHIIGISGYPVYVTTDVASALGGRRFRVGAPGTLAEVVRARDPTIKPVTFTAKKVGAFDVICMDSGIDGAGTCGWGHASMVAGGALVVRR
;
A
#
# COMPACT_ATOMS: atom_id res chain seq x y z
N MET A 1 16.57 12.35 -93.43
CA MET A 1 15.99 13.04 -92.25
C MET A 1 16.41 12.29 -90.99
N PRO A 2 17.15 12.91 -90.05
CA PRO A 2 17.62 12.22 -88.84
C PRO A 2 16.49 12.14 -87.79
N ARG A 3 16.27 10.95 -87.23
CA ARG A 3 15.36 10.74 -86.09
C ARG A 3 16.01 11.31 -84.83
N ARG A 4 15.38 12.32 -84.21
CA ARG A 4 15.71 12.78 -82.85
C ARG A 4 15.40 11.66 -81.85
N ALA A 5 16.36 11.34 -80.99
CA ALA A 5 16.13 10.50 -79.83
C ALA A 5 15.24 11.25 -78.81
N PRO A 6 14.37 10.56 -78.05
CA PRO A 6 13.58 11.18 -77.00
C PRO A 6 14.45 11.50 -75.78
N ASP A 7 14.30 12.71 -75.26
CA ASP A 7 14.88 13.13 -73.98
C ASP A 7 14.30 12.28 -72.84
N ILE A 8 15.15 11.47 -72.21
CA ILE A 8 14.82 10.75 -70.99
C ILE A 8 14.93 11.75 -69.84
N ALA A 9 13.80 12.26 -69.38
CA ALA A 9 13.74 13.09 -68.17
C ALA A 9 14.24 12.27 -66.97
N ALA A 10 15.25 12.79 -66.27
CA ALA A 10 15.74 12.20 -65.03
C ALA A 10 14.61 12.14 -63.98
N PRO A 11 14.47 11.05 -63.21
CA PRO A 11 13.49 10.98 -62.15
C PRO A 11 13.77 12.07 -61.10
N PRO A 12 12.74 12.71 -60.53
CA PRO A 12 12.95 13.75 -59.54
C PRO A 12 13.70 13.16 -58.34
N PRO A 13 14.60 13.93 -57.70
CA PRO A 13 15.31 13.45 -56.52
C PRO A 13 14.28 13.11 -55.44
N ARG A 14 14.34 11.88 -54.94
CA ARG A 14 13.59 11.43 -53.76
C ARG A 14 13.97 12.35 -52.60
N ARG A 15 13.18 13.40 -52.38
CA ARG A 15 13.13 14.05 -51.07
C ARG A 15 12.71 12.97 -50.08
N LEU A 16 13.36 12.96 -48.93
CA LEU A 16 12.88 12.60 -47.58
C LEU A 16 13.94 11.95 -46.66
N PRO A 17 15.25 12.33 -46.66
CA PRO A 17 16.14 11.94 -45.56
C PRO A 17 15.78 12.66 -44.24
N ALA A 18 15.13 13.83 -44.31
CA ALA A 18 14.76 14.62 -43.14
C ALA A 18 13.59 14.03 -42.33
N LEU A 19 12.59 13.41 -43.00
CA LEU A 19 11.46 12.77 -42.30
C LEU A 19 11.89 11.47 -41.61
N THR A 20 12.78 10.69 -42.24
CA THR A 20 13.36 9.51 -41.61
C THR A 20 14.24 9.87 -40.42
N ALA A 21 15.03 10.95 -40.51
CA ALA A 21 15.87 11.43 -39.40
C ALA A 21 15.04 11.99 -38.23
N ALA A 22 13.93 12.69 -38.53
CA ALA A 22 13.01 13.18 -37.50
C ALA A 22 12.28 12.02 -36.79
N ALA A 23 11.89 10.98 -37.53
CA ALA A 23 11.24 9.79 -36.96
C ALA A 23 12.19 8.98 -36.05
N THR A 24 13.46 8.83 -36.42
CA THR A 24 14.46 8.16 -35.57
C THR A 24 14.79 8.96 -34.32
N LEU A 25 14.90 10.29 -34.41
CA LEU A 25 15.09 11.15 -33.24
C LEU A 25 13.90 11.09 -32.28
N ALA A 26 12.67 11.11 -32.81
CA ALA A 26 11.46 10.96 -32.00
C ALA A 26 11.42 9.60 -31.30
N LEU A 27 11.73 8.51 -32.02
CA LEU A 27 11.74 7.16 -31.45
C LEU A 27 12.84 6.99 -30.39
N ALA A 28 14.03 7.53 -30.62
CA ALA A 28 15.12 7.52 -29.63
C ALA A 28 14.73 8.31 -28.36
N GLY A 29 14.08 9.46 -28.52
CA GLY A 29 13.55 10.25 -27.40
C GLY A 29 12.50 9.50 -26.58
N ILE A 30 11.53 8.85 -27.24
CA ILE A 30 10.51 8.03 -26.57
C ILE A 30 11.16 6.85 -25.84
N THR A 31 12.11 6.16 -26.49
CA THR A 31 12.79 5.00 -25.89
C THR A 31 13.61 5.40 -24.67
N ALA A 32 14.34 6.53 -24.74
CA ALA A 32 15.08 7.07 -23.60
C ALA A 32 14.15 7.48 -22.45
N LEU A 33 13.00 8.10 -22.76
CA LEU A 33 11.99 8.47 -21.77
C LEU A 33 11.40 7.24 -21.07
N VAL A 34 11.05 6.19 -21.82
CA VAL A 34 10.56 4.92 -21.28
C VAL A 34 11.63 4.26 -20.39
N LEU A 35 12.90 4.25 -20.83
CA LEU A 35 14.00 3.71 -20.03
C LEU A 35 14.16 4.45 -18.70
N LEU A 36 14.02 5.78 -18.70
CA LEU A 36 14.10 6.60 -17.50
C LEU A 36 12.93 6.38 -16.53
N ILE A 37 11.73 6.08 -17.06
CA ILE A 37 10.56 5.68 -16.25
C ILE A 37 10.80 4.30 -15.63
N PHE A 38 11.26 3.32 -16.40
CA PHE A 38 11.59 1.97 -15.89
C PHE A 38 12.73 1.95 -14.87
N LEU A 39 13.72 2.84 -15.03
CA LEU A 39 14.83 3.00 -14.08
C LEU A 39 14.46 3.86 -12.85
N GLY A 40 13.20 4.27 -12.71
CA GLY A 40 12.72 5.08 -11.58
C GLY A 40 13.30 6.49 -11.50
N LYS A 41 13.89 7.00 -12.60
CA LYS A 41 14.49 8.34 -12.66
C LYS A 41 13.48 9.43 -12.99
N ILE A 42 12.35 9.06 -13.59
CA ILE A 42 11.21 9.92 -13.83
C ILE A 42 9.97 9.18 -13.34
N SER A 43 9.44 9.60 -12.20
CA SER A 43 8.06 9.26 -11.85
C SER A 43 7.15 10.16 -12.69
N PRO A 44 6.27 9.62 -13.56
CA PRO A 44 5.23 10.45 -14.17
C PRO A 44 4.51 11.18 -13.04
N ALA A 45 4.28 12.49 -13.23
CA ALA A 45 3.53 13.28 -12.27
C ALA A 45 2.22 12.55 -11.99
N PRO A 46 1.84 12.35 -10.72
CA PRO A 46 0.59 11.67 -10.40
C PRO A 46 -0.52 12.39 -11.13
N GLU A 47 -1.33 11.64 -11.89
CA GLU A 47 -2.55 12.16 -12.46
C GLU A 47 -3.32 12.86 -11.34
N GLY A 48 -3.67 14.13 -11.56
CA GLY A 48 -4.44 14.90 -10.58
C GLY A 48 -5.70 14.13 -10.16
N PRO A 49 -6.17 14.30 -8.91
CA PRO A 49 -7.22 13.48 -8.36
C PRO A 49 -8.50 13.60 -9.21
N ARG A 50 -8.86 12.51 -9.92
CA ARG A 50 -10.18 12.34 -10.52
C ARG A 50 -11.08 11.65 -9.48
N ALA A 51 -12.12 12.38 -9.07
CA ALA A 51 -13.17 12.02 -8.12
C ALA A 51 -12.70 11.75 -6.68
N GLU A 52 -13.40 12.34 -5.70
CA GLU A 52 -13.22 12.05 -4.27
C GLU A 52 -13.46 10.55 -4.04
N GLY A 53 -12.37 9.79 -3.86
CA GLY A 53 -12.46 8.36 -3.54
C GLY A 53 -12.93 8.11 -2.11
N THR A 54 -13.33 6.87 -1.80
CA THR A 54 -13.58 6.45 -0.42
C THR A 54 -12.26 6.44 0.35
N VAL A 55 -12.31 6.91 1.59
CA VAL A 55 -11.16 6.88 2.50
C VAL A 55 -11.47 5.93 3.64
N PHE A 56 -10.52 5.05 3.92
CA PHE A 56 -10.49 4.25 5.14
C PHE A 56 -9.13 4.37 5.82
N TYR A 57 -9.13 4.13 7.12
CA TYR A 57 -7.93 3.95 7.93
C TYR A 57 -7.85 2.49 8.36
N VAL A 58 -6.71 1.87 8.10
CA VAL A 58 -6.43 0.49 8.53
C VAL A 58 -5.40 0.56 9.63
N VAL A 59 -5.77 0.10 10.81
CA VAL A 59 -4.89 0.07 11.99
C VAL A 59 -4.41 -1.36 12.21
N PRO A 60 -3.22 -1.73 11.70
CA PRO A 60 -2.58 -2.97 12.11
C PRO A 60 -2.04 -2.82 13.53
N TYR A 61 -2.36 -3.80 14.37
CA TYR A 61 -1.79 -4.00 15.69
C TYR A 61 -1.29 -5.44 15.81
N HIS A 62 -0.60 -5.76 16.91
CA HIS A 62 -0.12 -7.13 17.13
C HIS A 62 -1.27 -8.14 17.05
N TYR A 63 -1.20 -8.89 15.96
CA TYR A 63 -2.05 -10.00 15.61
C TYR A 63 -3.49 -9.68 15.19
N GLY A 64 -3.78 -8.44 14.80
CA GLY A 64 -5.10 -8.09 14.28
C GLY A 64 -5.14 -6.78 13.50
N PHE A 65 -6.36 -6.45 13.07
CA PHE A 65 -6.69 -5.24 12.33
C PHE A 65 -7.90 -4.55 12.94
N ALA A 66 -7.95 -3.24 12.81
CA ALA A 66 -9.16 -2.45 12.98
C ALA A 66 -9.32 -1.53 11.77
N PHE A 67 -10.56 -1.28 11.38
CA PHE A 67 -10.90 -0.51 10.19
C PHE A 67 -11.74 0.69 10.61
N TYR A 68 -11.43 1.86 10.06
CA TYR A 68 -12.18 3.07 10.35
C TYR A 68 -12.55 3.79 9.05
N ASP A 69 -13.72 4.39 9.01
CA ASP A 69 -14.16 5.25 7.92
C ASP A 69 -13.46 6.63 7.96
N ARG A 70 -13.83 7.50 7.03
CA ARG A 70 -13.30 8.87 6.93
C ARG A 70 -13.57 9.76 8.15
N ASP A 71 -14.58 9.41 8.96
CA ASP A 71 -15.01 10.13 10.16
C ASP A 71 -14.43 9.49 11.43
N PHE A 72 -13.46 8.57 11.28
CA PHE A 72 -12.82 7.81 12.34
C PHE A 72 -13.80 6.93 13.14
N ARG A 73 -14.89 6.49 12.52
CA ARG A 73 -15.78 5.48 13.12
C ARG A 73 -15.31 4.09 12.75
N GLU A 74 -15.24 3.23 13.75
CA GLU A 74 -14.85 1.84 13.52
C GLU A 74 -15.93 1.12 12.72
N VAL A 75 -15.51 0.37 11.70
CA VAL A 75 -16.37 -0.42 10.82
C VAL A 75 -15.91 -1.87 10.82
N GLU A 76 -16.85 -2.80 10.73
CA GLU A 76 -16.53 -4.24 10.65
C GLU A 76 -15.86 -4.60 9.32
N ALA A 77 -16.28 -3.93 8.24
CA ALA A 77 -15.71 -4.08 6.90
C ALA A 77 -15.70 -2.75 6.14
N MET A 78 -14.71 -2.59 5.27
CA MET A 78 -14.61 -1.49 4.31
C MET A 78 -15.53 -1.80 3.14
N GLU A 79 -16.72 -1.18 3.09
CA GLU A 79 -17.68 -1.38 2.00
C GLU A 79 -17.51 -0.31 0.91
N VAL A 80 -17.38 -0.75 -0.34
CA VAL A 80 -17.21 0.12 -1.52
C VAL A 80 -17.96 -0.41 -2.73
N ARG A 81 -18.13 0.43 -3.75
CA ARG A 81 -18.73 0.04 -5.03
C ARG A 81 -17.68 -0.38 -6.06
N GLU A 82 -18.09 -1.22 -6.99
CA GLU A 82 -17.28 -1.58 -8.14
C GLU A 82 -16.90 -0.32 -8.94
N GLY A 83 -15.62 -0.18 -9.27
CA GLY A 83 -15.08 0.97 -9.98
C GLY A 83 -14.73 2.17 -9.09
N GLU A 84 -15.01 2.10 -7.79
CA GLU A 84 -14.70 3.18 -6.85
C GLU A 84 -13.19 3.29 -6.61
N LEU A 85 -12.68 4.52 -6.52
CA LEU A 85 -11.32 4.80 -6.10
C LEU A 85 -11.27 4.75 -4.57
N VAL A 86 -10.40 3.93 -4.02
CA VAL A 86 -10.27 3.71 -2.57
C VAL A 86 -8.87 4.14 -2.14
N THR A 87 -8.78 4.94 -1.09
CA THR A 87 -7.53 5.31 -0.44
C THR A 87 -7.51 4.77 0.98
N LEU A 88 -6.55 3.92 1.27
CA LEU A 88 -6.29 3.41 2.61
C LEU A 88 -5.14 4.19 3.21
N TYR A 89 -5.32 4.67 4.43
CA TYR A 89 -4.23 5.14 5.27
C TYR A 89 -3.89 4.03 6.26
N ILE A 90 -2.71 3.44 6.10
CA ILE A 90 -2.20 2.44 7.03
C ILE A 90 -1.62 3.18 8.22
N VAL A 91 -2.23 3.04 9.39
CA VAL A 91 -1.85 3.72 10.63
C VAL A 91 -1.43 2.67 11.66
N PRO A 92 -0.13 2.38 11.81
CA PRO A 92 0.33 1.37 12.75
C PRO A 92 -0.11 1.72 14.17
N ALA A 93 -0.65 0.77 14.94
CA ALA A 93 -1.10 1.06 16.31
C ALA A 93 0.03 1.58 17.21
N LEU A 94 1.27 1.16 16.96
CA LEU A 94 2.48 1.64 17.63
C LEU A 94 2.85 3.10 17.31
N ALA A 95 2.21 3.72 16.30
CA ALA A 95 2.33 5.17 16.08
C ALA A 95 1.49 5.98 17.10
N LEU A 96 0.57 5.33 17.79
CA LEU A 96 -0.28 5.90 18.84
C LEU A 96 0.39 5.80 20.22
N SER A 97 -0.25 6.40 21.23
CA SER A 97 0.17 6.27 22.62
C SER A 97 0.18 4.82 23.09
N GLU A 98 0.99 4.53 24.11
CA GLU A 98 1.03 3.22 24.77
C GLU A 98 -0.37 2.77 25.21
N GLU A 99 -1.16 3.66 25.81
CA GLU A 99 -2.52 3.36 26.24
C GLU A 99 -3.42 2.91 25.08
N ALA A 100 -3.37 3.62 23.95
CA ALA A 100 -4.13 3.29 22.75
C ALA A 100 -3.67 1.96 22.13
N PHE A 101 -2.36 1.75 22.04
CA PHE A 101 -1.79 0.48 21.59
C PHE A 101 -2.23 -0.70 22.47
N LEU A 102 -2.17 -0.54 23.79
CA LEU A 102 -2.59 -1.58 24.73
C LEU A 102 -4.09 -1.85 24.65
N ALA A 103 -4.92 -0.86 24.28
CA ALA A 103 -6.33 -1.08 24.02
C ALA A 103 -6.58 -2.03 22.83
N TYR A 104 -5.80 -1.91 21.75
CA TYR A 104 -5.85 -2.88 20.66
C TYR A 104 -5.31 -4.24 21.08
N THR A 105 -4.23 -4.28 21.86
CA THR A 105 -3.64 -5.53 22.35
C THR A 105 -4.65 -6.34 23.18
N ARG A 106 -5.48 -5.67 23.98
CA ARG A 106 -6.58 -6.30 24.73
C ARG A 106 -7.67 -6.90 23.83
N ARG A 107 -7.86 -6.40 22.60
CA ARG A 107 -8.79 -7.00 21.63
C ARG A 107 -8.30 -8.36 21.18
N THR A 108 -7.01 -8.47 20.85
CA THR A 108 -6.36 -9.75 20.55
C THR A 108 -6.53 -10.75 21.68
N GLN A 109 -6.29 -10.31 22.93
CA GLN A 109 -6.51 -11.15 24.10
C GLN A 109 -7.97 -11.61 24.21
N GLY A 110 -8.93 -10.72 23.98
CA GLY A 110 -10.36 -11.04 24.05
C GLY A 110 -10.86 -12.00 22.98
N GLN A 111 -10.12 -12.18 21.88
CA GLN A 111 -10.48 -13.09 20.79
C GLN A 111 -9.83 -14.48 20.93
N GLY A 112 -8.71 -14.58 21.64
CA GLY A 112 -7.89 -15.79 21.64
C GLY A 112 -7.10 -15.90 20.34
N ILE A 113 -5.95 -16.58 20.39
CA ILE A 113 -5.06 -16.69 19.24
C ILE A 113 -4.10 -17.87 19.39
N ARG A 114 -3.80 -18.58 18.29
CA ARG A 114 -2.76 -19.62 18.21
C ARG A 114 -2.89 -20.71 19.30
N GLY A 115 -4.12 -21.13 19.57
CA GLY A 115 -4.44 -22.16 20.57
C GLY A 115 -4.49 -21.65 22.01
N LEU A 116 -4.33 -20.34 22.23
CA LEU A 116 -4.66 -19.69 23.48
C LEU A 116 -6.12 -19.21 23.43
N GLU A 117 -6.87 -19.50 24.49
CA GLU A 117 -8.27 -19.11 24.61
C GLU A 117 -8.43 -17.61 24.81
N ALA A 118 -9.63 -17.11 24.53
CA ALA A 118 -10.01 -15.74 24.86
C ALA A 118 -9.77 -15.43 26.35
N GLY A 119 -9.10 -14.31 26.63
CA GLY A 119 -8.74 -13.88 27.97
C GLY A 119 -7.41 -14.41 28.49
N ASP A 120 -6.73 -15.32 27.79
CA ASP A 120 -5.47 -15.89 28.27
C ASP A 120 -4.37 -14.81 28.41
N PRO A 121 -3.80 -14.59 29.61
CA PRO A 121 -2.81 -13.53 29.85
C PRO A 121 -1.53 -13.72 29.05
N ARG A 122 -1.20 -14.95 28.63
CA ARG A 122 -0.02 -15.24 27.82
C ARG A 122 -0.05 -14.54 26.46
N ILE A 123 -1.23 -14.17 25.96
CA ILE A 123 -1.36 -13.40 24.72
C ILE A 123 -0.66 -12.03 24.87
N ILE A 124 -0.90 -11.33 25.99
CA ILE A 124 -0.26 -10.04 26.27
C ILE A 124 1.25 -10.23 26.45
N GLU A 125 1.67 -11.27 27.18
CA GLU A 125 3.08 -11.60 27.36
C GLU A 125 3.80 -11.82 26.03
N LYS A 126 3.17 -12.53 25.08
CA LYS A 126 3.72 -12.76 23.74
C LYS A 126 3.83 -11.47 22.92
N VAL A 127 2.86 -10.58 23.03
CA VAL A 127 2.95 -9.27 22.37
C VAL A 127 4.10 -8.45 22.93
N VAL A 128 4.27 -8.42 24.26
CA VAL A 128 5.38 -7.69 24.89
C VAL A 128 6.73 -8.31 24.51
N GLU A 129 6.84 -9.63 24.47
CA GLU A 129 8.03 -10.34 23.99
C GLU A 129 8.37 -9.95 22.55
N ASP A 130 7.39 -9.86 21.66
CA ASP A 130 7.62 -9.42 20.29
C ASP A 130 8.07 -7.96 20.20
N LEU A 131 7.52 -7.06 21.03
CA LEU A 131 8.01 -5.69 21.12
C LEU A 131 9.48 -5.63 21.57
N ASP A 132 9.86 -6.48 22.52
CA ASP A 132 11.24 -6.58 23.02
C ASP A 132 12.22 -7.12 21.98
N LEU A 133 11.76 -8.01 21.12
CA LEU A 133 12.54 -8.55 20.00
C LEU A 133 12.57 -7.60 18.80
N GLY A 134 11.82 -6.49 18.83
CA GLY A 134 11.71 -5.55 17.71
C GLY A 134 10.81 -6.04 16.58
N ASN A 135 9.96 -7.03 16.85
CA ASN A 135 8.96 -7.54 15.91
C ASN A 135 7.75 -6.57 15.87
N VAL A 136 7.95 -5.42 15.23
CA VAL A 136 6.99 -4.31 15.19
C VAL A 136 6.43 -3.97 13.81
N GLU A 137 6.99 -4.53 12.72
CA GLU A 137 6.57 -4.17 11.36
C GLU A 137 5.54 -5.12 10.80
N HIS A 138 4.61 -4.58 10.03
CA HIS A 138 3.60 -5.34 9.33
C HIS A 138 3.66 -5.04 7.83
N ILE A 139 3.28 -6.03 7.03
CA ILE A 139 3.12 -5.87 5.58
C ILE A 139 1.66 -6.10 5.24
N ILE A 140 0.93 -5.03 4.94
CA ILE A 140 -0.53 -5.09 4.80
C ILE A 140 -0.89 -5.38 3.36
N GLY A 141 -1.68 -6.44 3.17
CA GLY A 141 -2.19 -6.88 1.87
C GLY A 141 -3.70 -6.97 1.84
N ILE A 142 -4.26 -6.86 0.65
CA ILE A 142 -5.66 -7.20 0.38
C ILE A 142 -5.68 -8.26 -0.72
N SER A 143 -6.26 -9.41 -0.40
CA SER A 143 -6.39 -10.50 -1.37
C SER A 143 -7.10 -10.02 -2.65
N GLY A 144 -6.59 -10.41 -3.81
CA GLY A 144 -7.19 -10.06 -5.10
C GLY A 144 -6.96 -8.61 -5.59
N TYR A 145 -6.31 -7.75 -4.80
CA TYR A 145 -5.96 -6.37 -5.13
C TYR A 145 -4.44 -6.12 -5.05
N PRO A 146 -3.90 -5.17 -5.84
CA PRO A 146 -2.47 -4.82 -5.81
C PRO A 146 -2.13 -3.91 -4.62
N VAL A 147 -2.53 -4.31 -3.42
CA VAL A 147 -2.27 -3.58 -2.18
C VAL A 147 -1.18 -4.34 -1.43
N TYR A 148 -0.04 -3.68 -1.23
CA TYR A 148 1.11 -4.19 -0.48
C TYR A 148 1.78 -3.00 0.19
N VAL A 149 1.59 -2.84 1.50
CA VAL A 149 2.12 -1.69 2.24
C VAL A 149 2.89 -2.16 3.46
N THR A 150 4.19 -1.94 3.46
CA THR A 150 5.06 -2.17 4.62
C THR A 150 5.01 -0.97 5.55
N THR A 151 4.80 -1.22 6.84
CA THR A 151 4.94 -0.20 7.88
C THR A 151 6.43 0.12 8.11
N ASP A 152 6.70 1.28 8.72
CA ASP A 152 8.06 1.68 9.12
C ASP A 152 7.96 2.36 10.49
N VAL A 153 7.73 1.54 11.50
CA VAL A 153 7.52 1.95 12.89
C VAL A 153 8.82 1.88 13.68
N ALA A 154 9.69 0.90 13.39
CA ALA A 154 10.95 0.70 14.09
C ALA A 154 11.83 1.96 14.03
N SER A 155 11.88 2.64 12.89
CA SER A 155 12.59 3.91 12.74
C SER A 155 12.00 5.02 13.63
N ALA A 156 10.67 5.08 13.76
CA ALA A 156 9.97 6.05 14.60
C ALA A 156 10.09 5.76 16.10
N LEU A 157 10.28 4.50 16.47
CA LEU A 157 10.49 4.06 17.84
C LEU A 157 11.92 4.34 18.34
N GLY A 158 12.91 4.24 17.46
CA GLY A 158 14.32 4.50 17.79
C GLY A 158 14.83 3.59 18.92
N GLY A 159 14.47 2.31 18.90
CA GLY A 159 14.89 1.31 19.89
C GLY A 159 14.08 1.29 21.19
N ARG A 160 12.98 2.05 21.28
CA ARG A 160 12.03 2.00 22.40
C ARG A 160 10.83 1.12 22.07
N ARG A 161 10.15 0.58 23.08
CA ARG A 161 8.88 -0.16 22.88
C ARG A 161 7.75 0.74 22.38
N PHE A 162 7.69 1.97 22.89
CA PHE A 162 6.66 2.95 22.57
C PHE A 162 7.28 4.29 22.21
N ARG A 163 6.62 5.02 21.32
CA ARG A 163 7.04 6.35 20.91
C ARG A 163 6.63 7.37 21.99
N VAL A 164 7.61 8.09 22.51
CA VAL A 164 7.38 9.16 23.51
C VAL A 164 6.58 10.31 22.88
N GLY A 165 5.52 10.74 23.56
CA GLY A 165 4.67 11.85 23.10
C GLY A 165 3.79 11.50 21.89
N ALA A 166 3.57 10.21 21.63
CA ALA A 166 2.69 9.78 20.55
C ALA A 166 1.23 10.24 20.79
N PRO A 167 0.48 10.55 19.72
CA PRO A 167 -0.94 10.92 19.80
C PRO A 167 -1.79 9.88 20.50
N GLY A 168 -2.79 10.32 21.28
CA GLY A 168 -3.67 9.44 22.02
C GLY A 168 -4.76 8.80 21.16
N THR A 169 -5.04 9.37 19.98
CA THR A 169 -6.13 8.91 19.11
C THR A 169 -5.75 8.83 17.64
N LEU A 170 -6.49 8.02 16.88
CA LEU A 170 -6.38 7.92 15.42
C LEU A 170 -6.57 9.29 14.74
N ALA A 171 -7.55 10.06 15.19
CA ALA A 171 -7.83 11.38 14.62
C ALA A 171 -6.68 12.37 14.85
N GLU A 172 -5.98 12.28 15.98
CA GLU A 172 -4.82 13.14 16.26
C GLU A 172 -3.61 12.77 15.41
N VAL A 173 -3.27 11.48 15.29
CA VAL A 173 -2.11 11.03 14.50
C VAL A 173 -2.28 11.35 13.02
N VAL A 174 -3.50 11.23 12.49
CA VAL A 174 -3.82 11.59 11.10
C VAL A 174 -3.74 13.10 10.90
N ARG A 175 -4.28 13.91 11.82
CA ARG A 175 -4.19 15.39 11.76
C ARG A 175 -2.75 15.89 11.84
N ALA A 176 -1.90 15.22 12.63
CA ALA A 176 -0.48 15.52 12.74
C ALA A 176 0.33 15.14 11.50
N ARG A 177 -0.26 14.43 10.52
CA ARG A 177 0.40 13.91 9.32
C ARG A 177 1.63 13.08 9.65
N ASP A 178 1.43 12.15 10.58
CA ASP A 178 2.51 11.32 11.10
C ASP A 178 3.24 10.57 9.97
N PRO A 179 4.59 10.62 9.91
CA PRO A 179 5.36 10.02 8.81
C PRO A 179 5.30 8.49 8.78
N THR A 180 4.86 7.86 9.87
CA THR A 180 4.60 6.41 9.93
C THR A 180 3.35 5.99 9.16
N ILE A 181 2.43 6.93 8.88
CA ILE A 181 1.21 6.66 8.11
C ILE A 181 1.58 6.53 6.63
N LYS A 182 1.23 5.39 6.05
CA LYS A 182 1.47 5.11 4.62
C LYS A 182 0.14 5.06 3.86
N PRO A 183 -0.09 5.94 2.88
CA PRO A 183 -1.26 5.86 2.04
C PRO A 183 -1.06 4.86 0.89
N VAL A 184 -2.13 4.19 0.49
CA VAL A 184 -2.21 3.42 -0.76
C VAL A 184 -3.55 3.67 -1.41
N THR A 185 -3.55 3.89 -2.72
CA THR A 185 -4.76 4.13 -3.50
C THR A 185 -4.90 3.06 -4.57
N PHE A 186 -6.10 2.51 -4.70
CA PHE A 186 -6.43 1.52 -5.73
C PHE A 186 -7.89 1.68 -6.19
N THR A 187 -8.26 1.01 -7.27
CA THR A 187 -9.66 0.96 -7.74
C THR A 187 -10.27 -0.39 -7.41
N ALA A 188 -11.46 -0.40 -6.81
CA ALA A 188 -12.23 -1.58 -6.45
C ALA A 188 -12.85 -2.26 -7.69
N LYS A 189 -12.06 -2.96 -8.50
CA LYS A 189 -12.47 -3.50 -9.81
C LYS A 189 -13.17 -4.87 -9.77
N LYS A 190 -13.21 -5.54 -8.62
CA LYS A 190 -13.73 -6.92 -8.51
C LYS A 190 -14.77 -6.96 -7.40
N VAL A 191 -16.00 -7.32 -7.76
CA VAL A 191 -17.09 -7.60 -6.80
C VAL A 191 -16.74 -8.84 -5.98
N GLY A 192 -16.98 -8.78 -4.67
CA GLY A 192 -16.69 -9.88 -3.75
C GLY A 192 -16.32 -9.39 -2.35
N ALA A 193 -16.01 -10.35 -1.48
CA ALA A 193 -15.41 -10.10 -0.17
C ALA A 193 -13.93 -10.53 -0.23
N PHE A 194 -13.04 -9.69 0.30
CA PHE A 194 -11.61 -9.87 0.21
C PHE A 194 -10.98 -9.69 1.59
N ASP A 195 -10.05 -10.56 1.90
CA ASP A 195 -9.36 -10.57 3.18
C ASP A 195 -8.28 -9.49 3.23
N VAL A 196 -8.15 -8.83 4.38
CA VAL A 196 -6.98 -8.04 4.74
C VAL A 196 -6.03 -8.95 5.52
N ILE A 197 -4.77 -9.02 5.09
CA ILE A 197 -3.79 -9.97 5.61
C ILE A 197 -2.47 -9.27 5.95
N CYS A 198 -1.79 -9.74 6.99
CA CYS A 198 -0.36 -9.46 7.12
C CYS A 198 0.39 -10.45 6.24
N MET A 199 1.18 -9.98 5.28
CA MET A 199 1.96 -10.77 4.32
C MET A 199 3.45 -10.88 4.67
N ASP A 200 3.81 -10.48 5.89
CA ASP A 200 5.18 -10.51 6.39
C ASP A 200 5.84 -11.88 6.12
N SER A 201 6.91 -11.86 5.32
CA SER A 201 7.47 -13.03 4.64
C SER A 201 8.41 -13.86 5.51
N GLY A 202 8.31 -13.77 6.84
CA GLY A 202 9.03 -14.63 7.77
C GLY A 202 8.43 -16.04 7.78
N ILE A 203 8.61 -16.79 6.69
CA ILE A 203 8.14 -18.18 6.51
C ILE A 203 8.72 -19.14 7.57
N ASP A 204 9.73 -18.70 8.32
CA ASP A 204 10.41 -19.46 9.37
C ASP A 204 9.97 -19.08 10.81
N GLY A 205 8.93 -18.26 10.96
CA GLY A 205 8.45 -17.81 12.28
C GLY A 205 9.25 -16.66 12.90
N ALA A 206 10.19 -16.07 12.14
CA ALA A 206 10.92 -14.84 12.44
C ALA A 206 10.36 -13.65 11.63
N GLY A 207 9.03 -13.58 11.50
CA GLY A 207 8.37 -12.44 10.87
C GLY A 207 8.62 -11.16 11.67
N THR A 208 8.73 -10.04 10.97
CA THR A 208 8.80 -8.71 11.57
C THR A 208 7.59 -8.33 12.42
N CYS A 209 6.47 -9.08 12.39
CA CYS A 209 5.32 -8.89 13.30
C CYS A 209 5.14 -9.99 14.36
N GLY A 210 6.04 -10.98 14.42
CA GLY A 210 6.17 -11.86 15.57
C GLY A 210 5.23 -13.09 15.65
N TRP A 211 5.09 -13.65 16.84
CA TRP A 211 4.55 -15.00 17.10
C TRP A 211 3.15 -15.26 16.52
N GLY A 212 2.26 -14.29 16.58
CA GLY A 212 0.87 -14.39 16.11
C GLY A 212 0.65 -13.97 14.65
N HIS A 213 1.73 -13.68 13.89
CA HIS A 213 1.66 -13.29 12.48
C HIS A 213 0.70 -14.15 11.65
N ALA A 214 0.80 -15.47 11.75
CA ALA A 214 0.01 -16.40 10.93
C ALA A 214 -1.50 -16.32 11.16
N SER A 215 -1.94 -15.66 12.25
CA SER A 215 -3.34 -15.42 12.57
C SER A 215 -3.80 -14.00 12.18
N MET A 216 -2.94 -13.17 11.60
CA MET A 216 -3.28 -11.82 11.12
C MET A 216 -4.03 -11.87 9.79
N VAL A 217 -5.28 -12.32 9.87
CA VAL A 217 -6.22 -12.37 8.75
C VAL A 217 -7.56 -11.80 9.22
N ALA A 218 -8.00 -10.73 8.57
CA ALA A 218 -9.35 -10.20 8.72
C ALA A 218 -10.17 -10.60 7.49
N GLY A 219 -10.95 -11.68 7.66
CA GLY A 219 -11.74 -12.29 6.59
C GLY A 219 -12.85 -11.36 6.08
N GLY A 220 -12.95 -11.17 4.77
CA GLY A 220 -13.99 -10.33 4.15
C GLY A 220 -13.95 -8.84 4.56
N ALA A 221 -12.81 -8.35 5.06
CA ALA A 221 -12.66 -6.99 5.55
C ALA A 221 -12.77 -5.90 4.48
N LEU A 222 -12.63 -6.23 3.19
CA LEU A 222 -13.02 -5.39 2.07
C LEU A 222 -14.21 -6.02 1.36
N VAL A 223 -15.33 -5.31 1.26
CA VAL A 223 -16.54 -5.76 0.57
C VAL A 223 -16.81 -4.84 -0.62
N VAL A 224 -16.76 -5.39 -1.82
CA VAL A 224 -17.04 -4.66 -3.06
C VAL A 224 -18.38 -5.10 -3.61
N ARG A 225 -19.31 -4.15 -3.70
CA ARG A 225 -20.68 -4.36 -4.20
C ARG A 225 -20.85 -3.72 -5.58
N ARG A 226 -21.90 -4.11 -6.31
CA ARG A 226 -22.29 -3.43 -7.56
C ARG A 226 -22.96 -2.08 -7.28
#